data_AF-A0AAN6DRH8-F1
#
_entry.id   AF-A0AAN6DRH8-F1
#
_cell.length_a   1.000
_cell.length_b   1.000
_cell.length_c   1.000
_cell.angle_alpha   90.00
_cell.angle_beta   90.00
_cell.angle_gamma   90.00
#
_symmetry.space_group_name_H-M   'P 1'
#
loop_
_entity.id
_entity.type
_entity.pdbx_description
1 polymer ?
#
loop_
_entity_poly.entity_id
_entity_poly.type
_entity_poly.pdbx_seq_one_letter_code
_entity_poly.pdbx_strand_id
1 'polypeptide(L)'
;MLVMAPTCNALTNPNTVWNFCPSLGAAYTLTIVFGLAFVAHVAQGIYHRKWYTWVICMGALWQTIAYIFRILSIDQPTNLGDYAVWFVLILVAPLWTNAFVYMVVGRMVWNFVPTAKILGITAWRFGTYFVILDIIAFIIQVYGAASAEQESNSVSQTLQGLHIYMAGVGIQQLFILIFIFFATQLHPVLLRGVGLDEKARNQALTLLYTLYAVLALITMRIIFRMCEYSNGLNSTIPNHEAYQYCLDSLPMLLAFILLNIVHPGRIMSGKECDIPSRKERKKTGDYCKRSFTDVEATYTLTPDRHSCTSCQVAICLEVSSEPMYILDRPRKSRSRSKCLPLGVPA
;
A
#
# COMPACT_ATOMS: atom_id res chain seq x y z
N MET A 1 14.83 -49.85 19.82
CA MET A 1 15.51 -48.55 19.72
C MET A 1 14.46 -47.50 20.04
N LEU A 2 14.40 -47.05 21.30
CA LEU A 2 13.48 -45.99 21.73
C LEU A 2 13.90 -44.71 21.00
N VAL A 3 13.06 -44.23 20.08
CA VAL A 3 13.21 -42.91 19.48
C VAL A 3 13.02 -41.91 20.62
N MET A 4 14.11 -41.42 21.19
CA MET A 4 14.08 -40.26 22.07
C MET A 4 13.38 -39.15 21.30
N ALA A 5 12.27 -38.64 21.82
CA ALA A 5 11.64 -37.44 21.28
C ALA A 5 12.73 -36.36 21.15
N PRO A 6 12.81 -35.61 20.05
CA PRO A 6 13.85 -34.62 19.86
C PRO A 6 13.80 -33.63 21.03
N THR A 7 14.83 -33.64 21.88
CA THR A 7 14.98 -32.68 22.97
C THR A 7 15.05 -31.30 22.35
N CYS A 8 14.10 -30.44 22.68
CA CYS A 8 14.01 -29.11 22.13
C CYS A 8 15.15 -28.24 22.67
N ASN A 9 16.16 -27.92 21.83
CA ASN A 9 17.30 -27.08 22.22
C ASN A 9 16.88 -25.73 22.81
N ALA A 10 15.73 -25.20 22.38
CA ALA A 10 15.17 -23.96 22.90
C ALA A 10 14.73 -24.06 24.38
N LEU A 11 14.40 -25.25 24.88
CA LEU A 11 13.91 -25.46 26.25
C LEU A 11 14.96 -26.12 27.17
N THR A 12 16.09 -26.58 26.63
CA THR A 12 17.15 -27.22 27.43
C THR A 12 17.97 -26.22 28.26
N ASN A 13 17.91 -24.93 27.93
CA ASN A 13 18.65 -23.88 28.63
C ASN A 13 17.75 -23.19 29.68
N PRO A 14 18.20 -23.05 30.95
CA PRO A 14 17.40 -22.42 32.00
C PRO A 14 17.19 -20.90 31.81
N ASN A 15 18.05 -20.26 30.99
CA ASN A 15 17.97 -18.83 30.66
C ASN A 15 17.38 -18.59 29.26
N THR A 16 16.47 -19.45 28.81
CA THR A 16 15.82 -19.32 27.50
C THR A 16 14.75 -18.22 27.52
N VAL A 17 14.59 -17.53 26.39
CA VAL A 17 13.47 -16.59 26.17
C VAL A 17 12.17 -17.29 25.75
N TRP A 18 12.22 -18.59 25.47
CA TRP A 18 11.08 -19.35 24.96
C TRP A 18 10.33 -20.10 26.06
N ASN A 19 9.00 -19.94 26.09
CA ASN A 19 8.11 -20.66 27.00
C ASN A 19 7.57 -21.99 26.41
N PHE A 20 7.84 -22.25 25.13
CA PHE A 20 7.38 -23.43 24.39
C PHE A 20 8.48 -23.88 23.41
N CYS A 21 8.30 -25.04 22.78
CA CYS A 21 9.23 -25.51 21.75
C CYS A 21 8.84 -24.97 20.37
N PRO A 22 9.60 -24.03 19.77
CA PRO A 22 9.27 -23.43 18.48
C PRO A 22 9.64 -24.32 17.29
N SER A 23 8.88 -24.22 16.21
CA SER A 23 9.04 -25.01 15.00
C SER A 23 10.01 -24.36 14.01
N LEU A 24 11.24 -24.89 13.93
CA LEU A 24 12.22 -24.50 12.93
C LEU A 24 11.70 -24.69 11.49
N GLY A 25 11.03 -25.81 11.22
CA GLY A 25 10.50 -26.11 9.88
C GLY A 25 9.50 -25.07 9.38
N ALA A 26 8.62 -24.59 10.27
CA ALA A 26 7.68 -23.53 9.94
C ALA A 26 8.39 -22.19 9.68
N ALA A 27 9.40 -21.85 10.50
CA ALA A 27 10.20 -20.65 10.30
C ALA A 27 10.95 -20.66 8.96
N TYR A 28 11.61 -21.77 8.59
CA TYR A 28 12.27 -21.91 7.27
C TYR A 28 11.28 -21.75 6.11
N THR A 29 10.11 -22.40 6.21
CA THR A 29 9.09 -22.34 5.16
C THR A 29 8.64 -20.89 4.93
N LEU A 30 8.35 -20.15 6.00
CA LEU A 30 7.93 -18.75 5.86
C LEU A 30 9.06 -17.85 5.37
N THR A 31 10.31 -18.05 5.81
CA THR A 31 11.47 -17.33 5.26
C THR A 31 11.55 -17.49 3.74
N ILE A 32 11.44 -18.72 3.23
CA ILE A 32 11.52 -18.99 1.80
C ILE A 32 10.35 -18.33 1.07
N VAL A 33 9.13 -18.50 1.56
CA VAL A 33 7.94 -17.99 0.87
C VAL A 33 7.90 -16.46 0.87
N PHE A 34 8.25 -15.79 1.98
CA PHE A 34 8.38 -14.33 1.99
C PHE A 34 9.54 -13.83 1.14
N GLY A 35 10.66 -14.57 1.10
CA GLY A 35 11.77 -14.29 0.19
C GLY A 35 11.36 -14.37 -1.28
N LEU A 36 10.58 -15.37 -1.67
CA LEU A 36 10.00 -15.48 -3.01
C LEU A 36 9.03 -14.33 -3.30
N ALA A 37 8.18 -13.96 -2.33
CA ALA A 37 7.29 -12.81 -2.47
C ALA A 37 8.08 -11.50 -2.68
N PHE A 38 9.19 -11.30 -1.96
CA PHE A 38 10.08 -10.17 -2.14
C PHE A 38 10.65 -10.13 -3.56
N VAL A 39 11.25 -11.23 -4.04
CA VAL A 39 11.80 -11.32 -5.39
C VAL A 39 10.73 -11.04 -6.44
N ALA A 40 9.53 -11.58 -6.27
CA ALA A 40 8.42 -11.38 -7.20
C ALA A 40 7.96 -9.91 -7.24
N HIS A 41 7.83 -9.23 -6.09
CA HIS A 41 7.50 -7.80 -6.04
C HIS A 41 8.60 -6.91 -6.64
N VAL A 42 9.87 -7.26 -6.42
CA VAL A 42 11.01 -6.55 -7.05
C VAL A 42 10.95 -6.71 -8.58
N ALA A 43 10.76 -7.93 -9.07
CA ALA A 43 10.64 -8.21 -10.50
C ALA A 43 9.47 -7.43 -11.13
N GLN A 44 8.31 -7.42 -10.47
CA GLN A 44 7.14 -6.64 -10.92
C GLN A 44 7.38 -5.13 -10.88
N GLY A 45 8.07 -4.63 -9.86
CA GLY A 45 8.45 -3.21 -9.75
C GLY A 45 9.34 -2.76 -10.90
N ILE A 46 10.34 -3.57 -11.27
CA ILE A 46 11.24 -3.34 -12.41
C ILE A 46 10.46 -3.43 -13.72
N TYR A 47 9.63 -4.47 -13.90
CA TYR A 47 8.87 -4.69 -15.13
C TYR A 47 7.87 -3.54 -15.40
N HIS A 48 7.10 -3.13 -14.39
CA HIS A 48 6.11 -2.05 -14.53
C HIS A 48 6.71 -0.64 -14.42
N ARG A 49 7.99 -0.51 -14.07
CA ARG A 49 8.70 0.78 -13.90
C ARG A 49 7.97 1.76 -12.97
N LYS A 50 7.36 1.24 -11.90
CA LYS A 50 6.60 2.03 -10.91
C LYS A 50 7.38 2.17 -9.61
N TRP A 51 8.02 3.31 -9.38
CA TRP A 51 8.91 3.51 -8.22
C TRP A 51 8.24 3.31 -6.85
N TYR A 52 6.92 3.55 -6.74
CA TYR A 52 6.20 3.40 -5.47
C TYR A 52 6.08 1.93 -5.01
N THR A 53 6.35 0.94 -5.87
CA THR A 53 6.36 -0.48 -5.51
C THR A 53 7.56 -0.85 -4.62
N TRP A 54 8.57 0.01 -4.51
CA TRP A 54 9.66 -0.20 -3.56
C TRP A 54 9.15 -0.35 -2.12
N VAL A 55 8.04 0.31 -1.76
CA VAL A 55 7.45 0.23 -0.42
C VAL A 55 6.94 -1.19 -0.12
N ILE A 56 6.25 -1.85 -1.06
CA ILE A 56 5.81 -3.24 -0.85
C ILE A 56 7.00 -4.21 -0.85
N CYS A 57 8.04 -3.93 -1.63
CA CYS A 57 9.29 -4.70 -1.60
C CYS A 57 9.94 -4.62 -0.21
N MET A 58 10.00 -3.43 0.40
CA MET A 58 10.51 -3.27 1.75
C MET A 58 9.66 -4.03 2.78
N GLY A 59 8.33 -4.02 2.65
CA GLY A 59 7.47 -4.85 3.51
C GLY A 59 7.81 -6.34 3.45
N ALA A 60 7.97 -6.90 2.24
CA ALA A 60 8.33 -8.31 2.07
C ALA A 60 9.76 -8.61 2.56
N LEU A 61 10.69 -7.66 2.39
CA LEU A 61 12.05 -7.77 2.90
C LEU A 61 12.07 -7.84 4.42
N TRP A 62 11.40 -6.90 5.11
CA TRP A 62 11.33 -6.90 6.57
C TRP A 62 10.71 -8.18 7.12
N GLN A 63 9.69 -8.71 6.46
CA GLN A 63 9.09 -9.98 6.83
C GLN A 63 10.07 -11.15 6.66
N THR A 64 10.84 -11.18 5.58
CA THR A 64 11.86 -12.20 5.34
C THR A 64 12.94 -12.15 6.42
N ILE A 65 13.45 -10.96 6.71
CA ILE A 65 14.46 -10.74 7.76
C ILE A 65 13.89 -11.12 9.13
N ALA A 66 12.62 -10.83 9.42
CA ALA A 66 11.98 -11.25 10.66
C ALA A 66 12.08 -12.77 10.86
N TYR A 67 11.76 -13.59 9.85
CA TYR A 67 11.88 -15.04 10.00
C TYR A 67 13.31 -15.56 10.02
N ILE A 68 14.27 -14.84 9.43
CA ILE A 68 15.69 -15.14 9.63
C ILE A 68 16.05 -14.97 11.11
N PHE A 69 15.68 -13.84 11.73
CA PHE A 69 15.90 -13.63 13.16
C PHE A 69 15.09 -14.57 14.04
N ARG A 70 13.92 -15.04 13.58
CA ARG A 70 13.18 -16.11 14.26
C ARG A 70 13.96 -17.42 14.27
N ILE A 71 14.61 -17.79 13.16
CA ILE A 71 15.45 -19.00 13.13
C ILE A 71 16.64 -18.83 14.08
N LEU A 72 17.31 -17.67 14.02
CA LEU A 72 18.45 -17.37 14.91
C LEU A 72 18.07 -17.39 16.38
N SER A 73 16.90 -16.85 16.76
CA SER A 73 16.43 -16.87 18.15
C SER A 73 16.01 -18.26 18.62
N ILE A 74 15.68 -19.19 17.72
CA ILE A 74 15.45 -20.60 18.06
C ILE A 74 16.77 -21.34 18.26
N ASP A 75 17.76 -21.08 17.41
CA ASP A 75 19.09 -21.71 17.48
C ASP A 75 19.92 -21.16 18.67
N GLN A 76 19.74 -19.88 19.00
CA GLN A 76 20.39 -19.17 20.11
C GLN A 76 19.36 -18.69 21.15
N PRO A 77 18.73 -19.59 21.90
CA PRO A 77 17.58 -19.28 22.76
C PRO A 77 17.91 -18.35 23.95
N THR A 78 19.18 -18.15 24.27
CA THR A 78 19.64 -17.23 25.33
C THR A 78 19.88 -15.80 24.82
N ASN A 79 19.86 -15.58 23.51
CA ASN A 79 20.11 -14.27 22.91
C ASN A 79 18.82 -13.46 22.80
N LEU A 80 18.56 -12.61 23.80
CA LEU A 80 17.41 -11.70 23.80
C LEU A 80 17.40 -10.76 22.58
N GLY A 81 18.59 -10.41 22.06
CA GLY A 81 18.71 -9.52 20.90
C GLY A 81 18.05 -10.08 19.65
N ASP A 82 18.25 -11.36 19.34
CA ASP A 82 17.67 -11.99 18.16
C ASP A 82 16.13 -12.08 18.25
N TYR A 83 15.64 -12.41 19.45
CA TYR A 83 14.20 -12.43 19.74
C TYR A 83 13.59 -11.03 19.62
N ALA A 84 14.22 -10.01 20.22
CA ALA A 84 13.75 -8.63 20.16
C ALA A 84 13.75 -8.08 18.72
N VAL A 85 14.79 -8.38 17.91
CA VAL A 85 14.83 -7.98 16.50
C VAL A 85 13.71 -8.66 15.71
N TRP A 86 13.48 -9.96 15.91
CA TRP A 86 12.34 -10.65 15.30
C TRP A 86 11.01 -9.99 15.68
N PHE A 87 10.79 -9.71 16.97
CA PHE A 87 9.56 -9.10 17.47
C PHE A 87 9.35 -7.70 16.89
N VAL A 88 10.38 -6.85 16.84
CA VAL A 88 10.25 -5.52 16.23
C VAL A 88 9.99 -5.62 14.73
N LEU A 89 10.70 -6.48 14.01
CA LEU A 89 10.54 -6.62 12.55
C LEU A 89 9.16 -7.15 12.15
N ILE A 90 8.57 -8.07 12.94
CA ILE A 90 7.21 -8.57 12.69
C ILE A 90 6.17 -7.45 12.86
N LEU A 91 6.44 -6.44 13.70
CA LEU A 91 5.59 -5.25 13.86
C LEU A 91 5.82 -4.22 12.73
N VAL A 92 7.05 -4.06 12.25
CA VAL A 92 7.40 -3.11 11.19
C VAL A 92 6.86 -3.54 9.82
N ALA A 93 7.03 -4.81 9.44
CA ALA A 93 6.66 -5.33 8.12
C ALA A 93 5.24 -4.96 7.65
N PRO A 94 4.16 -5.16 8.44
CA PRO A 94 2.79 -4.80 8.03
C PRO A 94 2.58 -3.29 7.84
N LEU A 95 3.36 -2.42 8.51
CA LEU A 95 3.25 -0.97 8.32
C LEU A 95 3.63 -0.56 6.90
N TRP A 96 4.63 -1.23 6.32
CA TRP A 96 5.02 -1.02 4.93
C TRP A 96 3.92 -1.47 3.96
N THR A 97 3.30 -2.63 4.23
CA THR A 97 2.17 -3.11 3.45
C THR A 97 0.99 -2.13 3.53
N ASN A 98 0.71 -1.60 4.72
CA ASN A 98 -0.35 -0.61 4.93
C ASN A 98 -0.06 0.71 4.22
N ALA A 99 1.17 1.22 4.34
CA ALA A 99 1.64 2.39 3.62
C ALA A 99 1.47 2.23 2.10
N PHE A 100 1.80 1.05 1.57
CA PHE A 100 1.58 0.73 0.16
C PHE A 100 0.10 0.83 -0.24
N VAL A 101 -0.79 0.21 0.51
CA VAL A 101 -2.25 0.28 0.28
C VAL A 101 -2.72 1.74 0.30
N TYR A 102 -2.28 2.54 1.27
CA TYR A 102 -2.62 3.96 1.38
C TYR A 102 -2.20 4.76 0.15
N MET A 103 -1.00 4.51 -0.36
CA MET A 103 -0.52 5.13 -1.59
C MET A 103 -1.29 4.68 -2.83
N VAL A 104 -1.64 3.39 -2.92
CA VAL A 104 -2.41 2.87 -4.06
C VAL A 104 -3.80 3.48 -4.09
N VAL A 105 -4.51 3.55 -2.96
CA VAL A 105 -5.82 4.24 -2.91
C VAL A 105 -5.67 5.71 -3.28
N GLY A 106 -4.67 6.42 -2.74
CA GLY A 106 -4.40 7.81 -3.14
C GLY A 106 -4.19 7.97 -4.65
N ARG A 107 -3.51 7.03 -5.29
CA ARG A 107 -3.35 7.00 -6.75
C ARG A 107 -4.63 6.65 -7.48
N MET A 108 -5.49 5.79 -6.93
CA MET A 108 -6.80 5.55 -7.50
C MET A 108 -7.70 6.80 -7.42
N VAL A 109 -7.64 7.55 -6.32
CA VAL A 109 -8.30 8.87 -6.22
C VAL A 109 -7.78 9.80 -7.30
N TRP A 110 -6.45 9.86 -7.48
CA TRP A 110 -5.85 10.66 -8.54
C TRP A 110 -6.33 10.25 -9.93
N ASN A 111 -6.38 8.95 -10.25
CA ASN A 111 -6.67 8.47 -11.60
C ASN A 111 -8.16 8.43 -11.93
N PHE A 112 -9.02 8.08 -10.97
CA PHE A 112 -10.43 7.79 -11.25
C PHE A 112 -11.43 8.83 -10.71
N VAL A 113 -10.99 9.76 -9.85
CA VAL A 113 -11.87 10.85 -9.36
C VAL A 113 -11.58 12.13 -10.15
N PRO A 114 -12.56 12.76 -10.82
CA PRO A 114 -12.33 13.96 -11.63
C PRO A 114 -11.73 15.12 -10.85
N THR A 115 -12.17 15.33 -9.61
CA THR A 115 -11.71 16.41 -8.73
C THR A 115 -10.39 16.11 -8.00
N ALA A 116 -9.84 14.90 -8.16
CA ALA A 116 -8.68 14.39 -7.40
C ALA A 116 -8.80 14.54 -5.87
N LYS A 117 -10.04 14.60 -5.37
CA LYS A 117 -10.39 14.80 -3.97
C LYS A 117 -11.49 13.85 -3.56
N ILE A 118 -11.36 13.28 -2.37
CA ILE A 118 -12.44 12.56 -1.68
C ILE A 118 -12.66 13.26 -0.35
N LEU A 119 -13.91 13.66 -0.08
CA LEU A 119 -14.31 14.33 1.17
C LEU A 119 -13.39 15.51 1.55
N GLY A 120 -12.99 16.33 0.57
CA GLY A 120 -12.12 17.50 0.77
C GLY A 120 -10.62 17.22 0.89
N ILE A 121 -10.20 15.95 1.01
CA ILE A 121 -8.80 15.56 1.09
C ILE A 121 -8.25 15.29 -0.32
N THR A 122 -7.07 15.85 -0.61
CA THR A 122 -6.39 15.65 -1.90
C THR A 122 -5.67 14.29 -1.95
N ALA A 123 -5.70 13.66 -3.13
CA ALA A 123 -5.10 12.35 -3.42
C ALA A 123 -3.69 12.14 -2.87
N TRP A 124 -2.84 13.17 -2.91
CA TRP A 124 -1.43 13.11 -2.52
C TRP A 124 -1.20 13.20 -1.02
N ARG A 125 -2.07 13.90 -0.28
CA ARG A 125 -1.94 14.07 1.17
C ARG A 125 -2.52 12.88 1.91
N PHE A 126 -3.52 12.25 1.31
CA PHE A 126 -4.22 11.09 1.84
C PHE A 126 -3.26 10.02 2.37
N GLY A 127 -2.41 9.45 1.52
CA GLY A 127 -1.46 8.43 1.97
C GLY A 127 -0.41 8.93 2.97
N THR A 128 -0.03 10.22 2.92
CA THR A 128 0.99 10.77 3.84
C THR A 128 0.47 10.84 5.28
N TYR A 129 -0.78 11.27 5.48
CA TYR A 129 -1.33 11.42 6.83
C TYR A 129 -1.45 10.08 7.55
N PHE A 130 -2.02 9.06 6.89
CA PHE A 130 -2.19 7.75 7.52
C PHE A 130 -0.85 7.05 7.79
N VAL A 131 0.18 7.24 6.94
CA VAL A 131 1.53 6.72 7.22
C VAL A 131 2.14 7.38 8.46
N ILE A 132 2.00 8.70 8.63
CA ILE A 132 2.52 9.39 9.83
C ILE A 132 1.81 8.89 11.09
N LEU A 133 0.48 8.74 11.02
CA LEU A 133 -0.33 8.23 12.12
C LEU A 133 0.08 6.80 12.50
N ASP A 134 0.33 5.93 11.52
CA ASP A 134 0.84 4.58 11.74
C ASP A 134 2.24 4.56 12.37
N ILE A 135 3.14 5.46 11.96
CA ILE A 135 4.49 5.58 12.56
C ILE A 135 4.39 5.99 14.03
N ILE A 136 3.50 6.92 14.36
CA ILE A 136 3.27 7.33 15.76
C ILE A 136 2.73 6.14 16.57
N ALA A 137 1.76 5.41 16.03
CA ALA A 137 1.20 4.23 16.68
C ALA A 137 2.27 3.14 16.88
N PHE A 138 3.14 2.92 15.90
CA PHE A 138 4.26 1.98 15.99
C PHE A 138 5.29 2.35 17.06
N ILE A 139 5.64 3.64 17.20
CA ILE A 139 6.55 4.10 18.25
C ILE A 139 5.96 3.78 19.63
N ILE A 140 4.66 4.00 19.83
CA ILE A 140 3.95 3.64 21.06
C ILE A 140 4.02 2.12 21.31
N GLN A 141 3.84 1.30 20.26
CA GLN A 141 3.92 -0.16 20.37
C GLN A 141 5.32 -0.64 20.80
N VAL A 142 6.37 -0.19 20.11
CA VAL A 142 7.74 -0.59 20.43
C VAL A 142 8.14 -0.13 21.82
N TYR A 143 7.77 1.11 22.19
CA TYR A 143 8.00 1.62 23.54
C TYR A 143 7.28 0.77 24.61
N GLY A 144 6.00 0.46 24.40
CA GLY A 144 5.22 -0.40 25.29
C GLY A 144 5.83 -1.79 25.45
N ALA A 145 6.19 -2.44 24.35
CA ALA A 145 6.83 -3.75 24.36
C ALA A 145 8.19 -3.73 25.08
N ALA A 146 9.07 -2.79 24.72
CA ALA A 146 10.38 -2.66 25.37
C ALA A 146 10.27 -2.33 26.87
N SER A 147 9.24 -1.57 27.27
CA SER A 147 9.00 -1.28 28.69
C SER A 147 8.51 -2.49 29.47
N ALA A 148 7.87 -3.47 28.81
CA ALA A 148 7.36 -4.67 29.46
C ALA A 148 8.44 -5.71 29.75
N GLU A 149 9.53 -5.73 28.96
CA GLU A 149 10.57 -6.78 28.97
C GLU A 149 11.79 -6.51 29.88
N GLN A 150 11.74 -5.52 30.79
CA GLN A 150 12.89 -5.26 31.69
C GLN A 150 12.94 -6.25 32.86
N GLU A 151 14.11 -6.83 33.13
CA GLU A 151 14.32 -7.87 34.16
C GLU A 151 13.93 -7.41 35.58
N SER A 152 14.10 -6.13 35.91
CA SER A 152 13.79 -5.56 37.22
C SER A 152 12.32 -5.12 37.39
N ASN A 153 11.45 -5.40 36.41
CA ASN A 153 10.06 -4.96 36.46
C ASN A 153 9.25 -5.77 37.47
N SER A 154 8.46 -5.05 38.26
CA SER A 154 7.32 -5.64 38.97
C SER A 154 6.22 -6.06 37.98
N VAL A 155 5.37 -7.00 38.41
CA VAL A 155 4.20 -7.46 37.63
C VAL A 155 3.35 -6.30 37.12
N SER A 156 3.15 -5.26 37.93
CA SER A 156 2.37 -4.08 37.53
C SER A 156 3.06 -3.26 36.43
N GLN A 157 4.38 -3.13 36.46
CA GLN A 157 5.16 -2.43 35.43
C GLN A 157 5.12 -3.18 34.09
N THR A 158 5.24 -4.51 34.10
CA THR A 158 5.09 -5.32 32.88
C THR A 158 3.70 -5.18 32.28
N LEU A 159 2.64 -5.26 33.12
CA LEU A 159 1.26 -5.06 32.66
C LEU A 159 1.04 -3.66 32.07
N GLN A 160 1.63 -2.62 32.68
CA GLN A 160 1.57 -1.26 32.15
C GLN A 160 2.20 -1.18 30.76
N GLY A 161 3.36 -1.79 30.55
CA GLY A 161 4.01 -1.85 29.24
C GLY A 161 3.17 -2.57 28.19
N LEU A 162 2.55 -3.71 28.55
CA LEU A 162 1.62 -4.42 27.67
C LEU A 162 0.40 -3.58 27.32
N HIS A 163 -0.18 -2.84 28.27
CA HIS A 163 -1.29 -1.93 27.99
C HIS A 163 -0.90 -0.79 27.06
N ILE A 164 0.31 -0.23 27.19
CA ILE A 164 0.83 0.79 26.27
C ILE A 164 1.00 0.20 24.86
N TYR A 165 1.56 -1.02 24.76
CA TYR A 165 1.67 -1.74 23.49
C TYR A 165 0.28 -1.92 22.85
N MET A 166 -0.69 -2.45 23.60
CA MET A 166 -2.06 -2.66 23.12
C MET A 166 -2.75 -1.34 22.72
N ALA A 167 -2.51 -0.25 23.44
CA ALA A 167 -3.02 1.07 23.08
C ALA A 167 -2.48 1.53 21.71
N GLY A 168 -1.19 1.31 21.45
CA GLY A 168 -0.59 1.58 20.14
C GLY A 168 -1.21 0.72 19.02
N VAL A 169 -1.47 -0.56 19.27
CA VAL A 169 -2.16 -1.46 18.31
C VAL A 169 -3.60 -0.98 18.04
N GLY A 170 -4.33 -0.59 19.08
CA GLY A 170 -5.71 -0.09 18.97
C GLY A 170 -5.81 1.24 18.24
N ILE A 171 -4.88 2.17 18.49
CA ILE A 171 -4.78 3.45 17.76
C ILE A 171 -4.51 3.20 16.27
N GLN A 172 -3.60 2.29 15.94
CA GLN A 172 -3.34 1.89 14.56
C GLN A 172 -4.61 1.33 13.88
N GLN A 173 -5.34 0.45 14.58
CA GLN A 173 -6.59 -0.11 14.06
C GLN A 173 -7.64 0.98 13.78
N LEU A 174 -7.78 1.95 14.69
CA LEU A 174 -8.71 3.07 14.52
C LEU A 174 -8.42 3.85 13.22
N PHE A 175 -7.15 4.14 12.95
CA PHE A 175 -6.76 4.86 11.73
C PHE A 175 -7.03 4.04 10.46
N ILE A 176 -6.82 2.72 10.49
CA ILE A 176 -7.17 1.83 9.39
C ILE A 176 -8.68 1.80 9.15
N LEU A 177 -9.51 1.77 10.20
CA LEU A 177 -10.97 1.80 10.06
C LEU A 177 -11.44 3.13 9.44
N ILE A 178 -10.87 4.25 9.89
CA ILE A 178 -11.13 5.56 9.28
C ILE A 178 -10.70 5.55 7.80
N PHE A 179 -9.55 4.98 7.48
CA PHE A 179 -9.09 4.84 6.11
C PHE A 179 -10.03 4.01 5.24
N ILE A 180 -10.52 2.87 5.75
CA ILE A 180 -11.52 2.03 5.07
C ILE A 180 -12.76 2.85 4.76
N PHE A 181 -13.26 3.66 5.71
CA PHE A 181 -14.39 4.55 5.46
C PHE A 181 -14.13 5.53 4.31
N PHE A 182 -12.92 6.10 4.18
CA PHE A 182 -12.60 6.92 3.02
C PHE A 182 -12.50 6.10 1.72
N ALA A 183 -11.96 4.90 1.79
CA ALA A 183 -11.83 4.01 0.63
C ALA A 183 -13.20 3.52 0.13
N THR A 184 -14.22 3.38 0.98
CA THR A 184 -15.60 3.05 0.55
C THR A 184 -16.26 4.19 -0.23
N GLN A 185 -15.86 5.44 0.00
CA GLN A 185 -16.37 6.57 -0.80
C GLN A 185 -15.87 6.56 -2.25
N LEU A 186 -14.78 5.85 -2.54
CA LEU A 186 -14.31 5.64 -3.92
C LEU A 186 -15.23 4.68 -4.69
N HIS A 187 -15.91 3.77 -4.00
CA HIS A 187 -16.76 2.75 -4.58
C HIS A 187 -17.89 3.29 -5.49
N PRO A 188 -18.78 4.20 -5.01
CA PRO A 188 -19.83 4.75 -5.87
C PRO A 188 -19.29 5.58 -7.04
N VAL A 189 -18.11 6.19 -6.89
CA VAL A 189 -17.48 6.95 -7.97
C VAL A 189 -17.04 6.03 -9.10
N LEU A 190 -16.42 4.90 -8.77
CA LEU A 190 -16.00 3.91 -9.75
C LEU A 190 -17.18 3.22 -10.43
N LEU A 191 -18.25 2.89 -9.68
CA LEU A 191 -19.46 2.28 -10.25
C LEU A 191 -20.16 3.20 -11.25
N ARG A 192 -20.24 4.50 -10.96
CA ARG A 192 -20.81 5.49 -11.90
C ARG A 192 -20.00 5.59 -13.19
N GLY A 193 -18.68 5.36 -13.12
CA GLY A 193 -17.83 5.19 -14.30
C GLY A 193 -17.82 6.37 -15.28
N VAL A 194 -18.16 7.59 -14.82
CA VAL A 194 -18.31 8.75 -15.70
C VAL A 194 -16.98 9.03 -16.42
N GLY A 195 -16.99 8.88 -17.75
CA GLY A 195 -15.81 9.10 -18.60
C GLY A 195 -14.77 7.98 -18.58
N LEU A 196 -15.11 6.77 -18.09
CA LEU A 196 -14.25 5.60 -18.13
C LEU A 196 -14.80 4.55 -19.09
N ASP A 197 -13.91 3.96 -19.89
CA ASP A 197 -14.22 2.74 -20.64
C ASP A 197 -14.59 1.59 -19.67
N GLU A 198 -15.44 0.67 -20.12
CA GLU A 198 -15.93 -0.45 -19.33
C GLU A 198 -14.78 -1.31 -18.80
N LYS A 199 -13.76 -1.56 -19.64
CA LYS A 199 -12.58 -2.33 -19.24
C LYS A 199 -11.79 -1.62 -18.14
N ALA A 200 -11.57 -0.31 -18.28
CA ALA A 200 -10.84 0.49 -17.30
C ALA A 200 -11.60 0.54 -15.95
N ARG A 201 -12.93 0.68 -16.00
CA ARG A 201 -13.80 0.64 -14.82
C ARG A 201 -13.69 -0.71 -14.10
N ASN A 202 -13.81 -1.82 -14.83
CA ASN A 202 -13.75 -3.16 -14.24
C ASN A 202 -12.38 -3.42 -13.60
N GLN A 203 -11.28 -3.02 -14.25
CA GLN A 203 -9.95 -3.11 -13.67
C GLN A 203 -9.79 -2.25 -12.39
N ALA A 204 -10.32 -1.03 -12.38
CA ALA A 204 -10.31 -0.18 -11.20
C ALA A 204 -11.09 -0.79 -10.03
N LEU A 205 -12.25 -1.39 -10.31
CA LEU A 205 -13.05 -2.10 -9.30
C LEU A 205 -12.33 -3.35 -8.79
N THR A 206 -11.70 -4.15 -9.67
CA THR A 206 -10.88 -5.30 -9.25
C THR A 206 -9.74 -4.88 -8.32
N LEU A 207 -9.08 -3.76 -8.62
CA LEU A 207 -8.05 -3.20 -7.73
C LEU A 207 -8.66 -2.79 -6.38
N LEU A 208 -9.79 -2.09 -6.38
CA LEU A 208 -10.45 -1.65 -5.15
C LEU A 208 -10.85 -2.84 -4.26
N TYR A 209 -11.46 -3.88 -4.84
CA TYR A 209 -11.82 -5.11 -4.11
C TYR A 209 -10.60 -5.84 -3.58
N THR A 210 -9.50 -5.87 -4.34
CA THR A 210 -8.23 -6.44 -3.84
C THR A 210 -7.71 -5.66 -2.64
N LEU A 211 -7.76 -4.32 -2.69
CA LEU A 211 -7.34 -3.49 -1.56
C LEU A 211 -8.23 -3.70 -0.33
N TYR A 212 -9.54 -3.90 -0.50
CA TYR A 212 -10.43 -4.28 0.62
C TYR A 212 -10.06 -5.64 1.21
N ALA A 213 -9.77 -6.65 0.38
CA ALA A 213 -9.32 -7.95 0.86
C ALA A 213 -8.00 -7.83 1.64
N VAL A 214 -7.04 -7.04 1.16
CA VAL A 214 -5.77 -6.78 1.86
C VAL A 214 -6.01 -6.03 3.18
N LEU A 215 -6.86 -5.00 3.20
CA LEU A 215 -7.20 -4.27 4.44
C LEU A 215 -7.92 -5.16 5.47
N ALA A 216 -8.74 -6.10 5.01
CA ALA A 216 -9.38 -7.08 5.88
C ALA A 216 -8.34 -8.04 6.50
N LEU A 217 -7.37 -8.51 5.73
CA LEU A 217 -6.26 -9.35 6.24
C LEU A 217 -5.36 -8.60 7.23
N ILE A 218 -5.07 -7.32 6.98
CA ILE A 218 -4.34 -6.45 7.92
C ILE A 218 -5.15 -6.27 9.21
N THR A 219 -6.45 -5.99 9.09
CA THR A 219 -7.33 -5.84 10.25
C THR A 219 -7.41 -7.13 11.08
N MET A 220 -7.55 -8.28 10.43
CA MET A 220 -7.54 -9.60 11.09
C MET A 220 -6.28 -9.78 11.95
N ARG A 221 -5.10 -9.49 11.38
CA ARG A 221 -3.83 -9.53 12.09
C ARG A 221 -3.81 -8.59 13.29
N ILE A 222 -4.26 -7.35 13.13
CA ILE A 222 -4.21 -6.33 14.20
C ILE A 222 -5.15 -6.71 15.35
N ILE A 223 -6.34 -7.25 15.04
CA ILE A 223 -7.26 -7.79 16.05
C ILE A 223 -6.58 -8.95 16.80
N PHE A 224 -5.95 -9.89 16.09
CA PHE A 224 -5.21 -10.97 16.73
C PHE A 224 -4.10 -10.44 17.66
N ARG A 225 -3.33 -9.43 17.23
CA ARG A 225 -2.28 -8.79 18.04
C ARG A 225 -2.82 -8.09 19.27
N MET A 226 -4.03 -7.55 19.21
CA MET A 226 -4.70 -6.96 20.37
C MET A 226 -5.19 -8.05 21.34
N CYS A 227 -5.75 -9.16 20.81
CA CYS A 227 -6.20 -10.29 21.63
C CYS A 227 -5.04 -11.07 22.26
N GLU A 228 -3.86 -11.08 21.64
CA GLU A 228 -2.66 -11.81 22.10
C GLU A 228 -2.34 -11.52 23.57
N TYR A 229 -2.46 -10.25 24.00
CA TYR A 229 -2.19 -9.81 25.37
C TYR A 229 -3.43 -9.26 26.10
N SER A 230 -4.65 -9.51 25.61
CA SER A 230 -5.86 -8.96 26.23
C SER A 230 -6.12 -9.46 27.65
N ASN A 231 -5.61 -10.66 27.98
CA ASN A 231 -5.64 -11.24 29.32
C ASN A 231 -4.35 -10.95 30.13
N GLY A 232 -3.52 -10.01 29.67
CA GLY A 232 -2.24 -9.68 30.29
C GLY A 232 -1.30 -10.89 30.39
N LEU A 233 -0.70 -11.08 31.57
CA LEU A 233 0.23 -12.18 31.85
C LEU A 233 -0.44 -13.57 31.89
N ASN A 234 -1.78 -13.64 31.99
CA ASN A 234 -2.52 -14.91 31.98
C ASN A 234 -2.91 -15.34 30.55
N SER A 235 -2.44 -14.62 29.52
CA SER A 235 -2.71 -14.98 28.14
C SER A 235 -1.96 -16.26 27.74
N THR A 236 -2.70 -17.28 27.32
CA THR A 236 -2.13 -18.54 26.81
C THR A 236 -1.90 -18.50 25.30
N ILE A 237 -2.37 -17.45 24.62
CA ILE A 237 -2.28 -17.26 23.17
C ILE A 237 -0.82 -17.18 22.69
N PRO A 238 0.08 -16.40 23.33
CA PRO A 238 1.49 -16.35 22.92
C PRO A 238 2.22 -17.70 23.03
N ASN A 239 1.74 -18.61 23.88
CA ASN A 239 2.35 -19.92 24.09
C ASN A 239 2.00 -20.94 22.97
N HIS A 240 1.05 -20.60 22.10
CA HIS A 240 0.59 -21.48 21.02
C HIS A 240 1.06 -20.93 19.67
N GLU A 241 2.19 -21.47 19.20
CA GLU A 241 2.85 -21.05 17.97
C GLU A 241 1.94 -21.06 16.72
N ALA A 242 1.01 -22.01 16.68
CA ALA A 242 0.07 -22.17 15.56
C ALA A 242 -0.79 -20.92 15.34
N TYR A 243 -1.23 -20.24 16.40
CA TYR A 243 -2.02 -19.01 16.25
C TYR A 243 -1.18 -17.90 15.64
N GLN A 244 0.08 -17.79 16.04
CA GLN A 244 0.98 -16.79 15.47
C GLN A 244 1.19 -17.01 13.97
N TYR A 245 1.44 -18.24 13.54
CA TYR A 245 1.61 -18.51 12.11
C TYR A 245 0.31 -18.31 11.32
N CYS A 246 -0.83 -18.80 11.81
CA CYS A 246 -2.09 -18.75 11.08
C CYS A 246 -2.78 -17.38 11.10
N LEU A 247 -2.65 -16.60 12.17
CA LEU A 247 -3.40 -15.35 12.38
C LEU A 247 -2.54 -14.09 12.26
N ASP A 248 -1.21 -14.22 12.24
CA ASP A 248 -0.31 -13.10 11.98
C ASP A 248 0.46 -13.26 10.66
N SER A 249 1.11 -14.41 10.47
CA SER A 249 1.99 -14.61 9.32
C SER A 249 1.22 -14.88 8.02
N LEU A 250 0.24 -15.78 8.07
CA LEU A 250 -0.54 -16.19 6.91
C LEU A 250 -1.36 -15.03 6.30
N PRO A 251 -2.06 -14.16 7.08
CA PRO A 251 -2.76 -13.02 6.50
C PRO A 251 -1.82 -12.07 5.75
N MET A 252 -0.60 -11.87 6.25
CA MET A 252 0.40 -11.03 5.58
C MET A 252 0.92 -11.68 4.30
N LEU A 253 1.16 -12.99 4.31
CA LEU A 253 1.52 -13.72 3.11
C LEU A 253 0.43 -13.61 2.04
N LEU A 254 -0.83 -13.85 2.42
CA LEU A 254 -1.98 -13.71 1.51
C LEU A 254 -2.10 -12.29 0.95
N ALA A 255 -1.86 -11.27 1.78
CA ALA A 255 -1.84 -9.89 1.32
C ALA A 255 -0.75 -9.64 0.25
N PHE A 256 0.47 -10.15 0.45
CA PHE A 256 1.52 -10.04 -0.56
C PHE A 256 1.17 -10.77 -1.86
N ILE A 257 0.56 -11.96 -1.76
CA ILE A 257 0.13 -12.74 -2.93
C ILE A 257 -0.97 -12.00 -3.70
N LEU A 258 -1.98 -11.46 -3.01
CA LEU A 258 -3.05 -10.69 -3.63
C LEU A 258 -2.51 -9.46 -4.39
N LEU A 259 -1.59 -8.73 -3.77
CA LEU A 259 -0.94 -7.57 -4.40
C LEU A 259 0.01 -7.97 -5.54
N ASN A 260 0.52 -9.20 -5.54
CA ASN A 260 1.31 -9.73 -6.63
C ASN A 260 0.44 -10.11 -7.84
N ILE A 261 -0.71 -10.77 -7.60
CA ILE A 261 -1.66 -11.15 -8.66
C ILE A 261 -2.29 -9.90 -9.29
N VAL A 262 -2.79 -8.98 -8.46
CA VAL A 262 -3.44 -7.74 -8.90
C VAL A 262 -2.50 -6.58 -8.66
N HIS A 263 -1.43 -6.52 -9.46
CA HIS A 263 -0.43 -5.48 -9.32
C HIS A 263 -0.97 -4.11 -9.78
N PRO A 264 -0.93 -3.05 -8.94
CA PRO A 264 -1.50 -1.74 -9.28
C PRO A 264 -0.82 -1.09 -10.48
N GLY A 265 0.45 -1.41 -10.75
CA GLY A 265 1.18 -0.95 -11.92
C GLY A 265 0.68 -1.54 -13.25
N ARG A 266 -0.09 -2.63 -13.22
CA ARG A 266 -0.74 -3.20 -14.42
C ARG A 266 -2.02 -2.44 -14.77
N ILE A 267 -2.72 -1.91 -13.77
CA ILE A 267 -4.04 -1.27 -13.92
C ILE A 267 -3.88 0.23 -14.17
N MET A 268 -2.97 0.89 -13.46
CA MET A 268 -2.64 2.31 -13.66
C MET A 268 -1.33 2.44 -14.45
N SER A 269 -1.33 1.95 -15.69
CA SER A 269 -0.18 2.01 -16.59
C SER A 269 -0.06 3.38 -17.25
N GLY A 270 1.17 3.93 -17.32
CA GLY A 270 1.46 5.23 -17.95
C GLY A 270 2.05 6.26 -17.00
N LYS A 271 2.85 7.20 -17.53
CA LYS A 271 3.47 8.30 -16.75
C LYS A 271 2.44 9.34 -16.31
N GLU A 272 1.39 9.56 -17.11
CA GLU A 272 0.28 10.47 -16.80
C GLU A 272 -0.52 10.02 -15.56
N CYS A 273 -0.52 8.72 -15.28
CA CYS A 273 -1.18 8.14 -14.12
C CYS A 273 -0.38 8.30 -12.81
N ASP A 274 0.87 8.74 -12.90
CA ASP A 274 1.69 8.99 -11.73
C ASP A 274 1.41 10.37 -11.15
N ILE A 275 1.43 10.41 -9.82
CA ILE A 275 1.27 11.65 -9.08
C ILE A 275 2.45 12.59 -9.37
N PRO A 276 2.26 13.79 -9.96
CA PRO A 276 3.34 14.75 -10.20
C PRO A 276 4.06 15.14 -8.92
N SER A 277 5.37 15.34 -9.03
CA SER A 277 6.23 15.72 -7.92
C SER A 277 5.78 17.04 -7.30
N ARG A 278 6.09 17.26 -6.02
CA ARG A 278 5.77 18.52 -5.32
C ARG A 278 6.33 19.74 -6.06
N LYS A 279 7.52 19.60 -6.64
CA LYS A 279 8.18 20.67 -7.44
C LYS A 279 7.39 20.99 -8.71
N GLU A 280 6.84 19.98 -9.36
CA GLU A 280 6.03 20.15 -10.59
C GLU A 280 4.70 20.79 -10.25
N ARG A 281 4.00 20.31 -9.21
CA ARG A 281 2.74 20.92 -8.73
C ARG A 281 2.87 22.41 -8.38
N LYS A 282 3.99 22.81 -7.77
CA LYS A 282 4.26 24.23 -7.45
C LYS A 282 4.48 25.09 -8.71
N LYS A 283 4.95 24.50 -9.82
CA LYS A 283 5.16 25.20 -11.10
C LYS A 283 3.88 25.32 -11.92
N THR A 284 3.02 24.30 -11.92
CA THR A 284 1.82 24.27 -12.77
C THR A 284 0.64 25.08 -12.20
N GLY A 285 0.74 25.56 -10.96
CA GLY A 285 -0.40 26.14 -10.24
C GLY A 285 -1.38 25.05 -9.78
N ASP A 286 -2.00 25.25 -8.62
CA ASP A 286 -2.98 24.29 -8.11
C ASP A 286 -4.16 24.18 -9.09
N TYR A 287 -4.48 22.94 -9.50
CA TYR A 287 -5.63 22.49 -10.33
C TYR A 287 -5.51 22.59 -11.86
N CYS A 288 -5.20 21.47 -12.50
CA CYS A 288 -6.14 20.79 -13.41
C CYS A 288 -5.62 19.36 -13.65
N LYS A 289 -6.40 18.34 -13.28
CA LYS A 289 -6.15 16.98 -13.72
C LYS A 289 -6.50 16.97 -15.21
N ARG A 290 -5.50 16.84 -16.11
CA ARG A 290 -5.75 16.58 -17.53
C ARG A 290 -6.65 15.36 -17.61
N SER A 291 -7.85 15.54 -18.13
CA SER A 291 -8.78 14.44 -18.29
C SER A 291 -8.17 13.48 -19.32
N PHE A 292 -8.38 12.18 -19.13
CA PHE A 292 -7.94 11.16 -20.10
C PHE A 292 -8.54 11.40 -21.50
N THR A 293 -9.59 12.22 -21.60
CA THR A 293 -10.23 12.69 -22.84
C THR A 293 -9.42 13.74 -23.61
N ASP A 294 -8.43 14.41 -23.01
CA ASP A 294 -7.69 15.49 -23.69
C ASP A 294 -6.54 14.97 -24.58
N VAL A 295 -6.19 13.68 -24.46
CA VAL A 295 -5.08 13.08 -25.23
C VAL A 295 -5.46 12.87 -26.71
N GLU A 296 -6.75 12.79 -27.03
CA GLU A 296 -7.22 12.72 -28.42
C GLU A 296 -7.40 14.12 -29.05
N ALA A 297 -7.26 15.19 -28.26
CA ALA A 297 -7.38 16.59 -28.71
C ALA A 297 -6.03 17.33 -28.80
N THR A 298 -4.89 16.61 -28.78
CA THR A 298 -3.57 17.25 -28.95
C THR A 298 -3.15 17.26 -30.42
N TYR A 299 -3.89 17.99 -31.26
CA TYR A 299 -3.35 18.55 -32.50
C TYR A 299 -3.17 20.06 -32.32
N THR A 300 -1.92 20.46 -32.13
CA THR A 300 -1.34 21.79 -32.37
C THR A 300 -2.17 23.01 -31.95
N LEU A 301 -1.96 23.48 -30.71
CA LEU A 301 -2.12 24.89 -30.38
C LEU A 301 -0.74 25.50 -30.14
N THR A 302 -0.22 26.20 -31.16
CA THR A 302 0.84 27.20 -30.97
C THR A 302 0.27 28.36 -30.16
N PRO A 303 1.03 28.96 -29.24
CA PRO A 303 0.53 30.04 -28.41
C PRO A 303 0.52 31.32 -29.23
N ASP A 304 -0.67 31.80 -29.61
CA ASP A 304 -0.81 33.19 -30.01
C ASP A 304 -1.26 34.03 -28.82
N ARG A 305 -0.52 35.12 -28.64
CA ARG A 305 -0.39 35.87 -27.40
C ARG A 305 -1.30 37.09 -27.47
N HIS A 306 -2.62 36.95 -27.24
CA HIS A 306 -3.47 38.13 -27.08
C HIS A 306 -4.62 37.92 -26.07
N SER A 307 -4.54 38.70 -24.99
CA SER A 307 -5.61 39.27 -24.17
C SER A 307 -6.92 38.50 -23.99
N CYS A 308 -7.11 37.95 -22.79
CA CYS A 308 -8.42 37.68 -22.21
C CYS A 308 -9.24 38.97 -22.08
N THR A 309 -10.36 39.06 -22.78
CA THR A 309 -11.56 39.76 -22.28
C THR A 309 -12.83 39.14 -22.87
N SER A 310 -13.74 38.74 -21.99
CA SER A 310 -15.18 38.51 -22.19
C SER A 310 -15.68 37.12 -22.64
N CYS A 311 -16.67 36.67 -21.86
CA CYS A 311 -17.67 35.62 -22.01
C CYS A 311 -18.02 35.15 -23.43
N GLN A 312 -18.02 33.83 -23.65
CA GLN A 312 -19.18 32.96 -23.96
C GLN A 312 -18.69 31.66 -24.61
N VAL A 313 -18.87 30.54 -23.91
CA VAL A 313 -18.53 29.21 -24.41
C VAL A 313 -19.73 28.70 -25.22
N ALA A 314 -19.62 28.71 -26.54
CA ALA A 314 -20.47 27.92 -27.43
C ALA A 314 -19.64 26.71 -27.91
N ILE A 315 -20.02 25.50 -27.48
CA ILE A 315 -19.40 24.25 -27.93
C ILE A 315 -20.20 23.77 -29.15
N CYS A 316 -19.64 23.89 -30.35
CA CYS A 316 -20.11 23.13 -31.52
C CYS A 316 -19.28 21.85 -31.62
N LEU A 317 -19.94 20.69 -31.50
CA LEU A 317 -19.37 19.38 -31.77
C LEU A 317 -19.74 18.98 -33.19
N GLU A 318 -18.75 18.80 -34.06
CA GLU A 318 -18.93 18.12 -35.34
C GLU A 318 -17.98 16.93 -35.38
N VAL A 319 -18.58 15.74 -35.36
CA VAL A 319 -17.89 14.45 -35.43
C VAL A 319 -17.74 14.08 -36.90
N SER A 320 -16.50 13.93 -37.37
CA SER A 320 -16.20 13.34 -38.68
C SER A 320 -15.26 12.16 -38.50
N SER A 321 -15.69 11.01 -39.02
CA SER A 321 -15.13 9.68 -38.85
C SER A 321 -14.51 9.19 -40.15
N GLU A 322 -13.18 9.08 -40.25
CA GLU A 322 -12.51 8.23 -41.25
C GLU A 322 -11.15 7.67 -40.75
N PRO A 323 -10.72 6.46 -41.17
CA PRO A 323 -9.55 5.77 -40.63
C PRO A 323 -8.28 6.10 -41.44
N MET A 324 -7.16 6.45 -40.77
CA MET A 324 -5.91 6.77 -41.47
C MET A 324 -4.80 5.76 -41.20
N TYR A 325 -4.42 5.07 -42.27
CA TYR A 325 -3.23 4.22 -42.40
C TYR A 325 -1.93 5.00 -42.17
N ILE A 326 -0.95 4.30 -41.61
CA ILE A 326 0.42 4.75 -41.34
C ILE A 326 1.14 5.09 -42.65
N LEU A 327 1.48 6.37 -42.88
CA LEU A 327 2.48 6.78 -43.86
C LEU A 327 3.34 7.94 -43.35
N ASP A 328 4.59 7.88 -43.81
CA ASP A 328 5.80 8.55 -43.37
C ASP A 328 5.82 10.07 -43.64
N ARG A 329 6.71 10.78 -42.94
CA ARG A 329 6.92 12.24 -42.85
C ARG A 329 6.58 13.08 -44.11
N PRO A 330 6.08 14.33 -43.96
CA PRO A 330 6.19 15.33 -45.03
C PRO A 330 7.21 16.45 -44.75
N ARG A 331 7.99 16.75 -45.79
CA ARG A 331 8.80 17.95 -46.01
C ARG A 331 7.93 19.21 -46.03
N LYS A 332 8.50 20.33 -45.56
CA LYS A 332 7.94 21.69 -45.69
C LYS A 332 7.73 22.07 -47.16
N SER A 333 6.51 22.43 -47.54
CA SER A 333 6.22 23.26 -48.71
C SER A 333 5.28 24.41 -48.32
N ARG A 334 5.70 25.64 -48.59
CA ARG A 334 4.92 26.89 -48.45
C ARG A 334 3.80 26.90 -49.50
N SER A 335 2.56 27.12 -49.09
CA SER A 335 1.48 27.53 -49.99
C SER A 335 0.66 28.65 -49.33
N ARG A 336 0.41 29.72 -50.08
CA ARG A 336 -0.38 30.90 -49.70
C ARG A 336 -1.86 30.61 -50.00
N SER A 337 -2.75 30.78 -49.03
CA SER A 337 -4.21 30.78 -49.26
C SER A 337 -4.77 32.21 -49.22
N LYS A 338 -5.59 32.54 -50.23
CA LYS A 338 -6.38 33.78 -50.36
C LYS A 338 -7.67 33.65 -49.56
N CYS A 339 -8.09 34.72 -48.90
CA CYS A 339 -9.41 34.85 -48.29
C CYS A 339 -10.47 35.18 -49.37
N LEU A 340 -11.63 34.54 -49.32
CA LEU A 340 -12.87 34.98 -49.97
C LEU A 340 -13.96 35.15 -48.91
N PRO A 341 -14.74 36.24 -48.92
CA PRO A 341 -15.88 36.41 -48.02
C PRO A 341 -17.14 35.76 -48.60
N LEU A 342 -17.87 35.02 -47.77
CA LEU A 342 -19.23 34.55 -48.07
C LEU A 342 -20.23 35.54 -47.47
N GLY A 343 -21.06 36.11 -48.34
CA GLY A 343 -22.18 36.97 -47.98
C GLY A 343 -23.35 36.19 -47.36
N VAL A 344 -24.05 36.86 -46.46
CA VAL A 344 -25.29 36.44 -45.81
C VAL A 344 -26.48 36.75 -46.74
N PRO A 345 -27.47 35.86 -46.89
CA PRO A 345 -28.81 36.27 -47.28
C PRO A 345 -29.77 36.30 -46.08
N ALA A 346 -30.71 37.26 -46.15
CA ALA A 346 -31.73 37.58 -45.17
C ALA A 346 -32.87 36.56 -45.09
#